data_AF-A0ABD5DGJ3-F1
#
_entry.id   AF-A0ABD5DGJ3-F1
#
_cell.length_a   1.000
_cell.length_b   1.000
_cell.length_c   1.000
_cell.angle_alpha   90.00
_cell.angle_beta   90.00
_cell.angle_gamma   90.00
#
_symmetry.space_group_name_H-M   'P 1'
#
loop_
_entity.id
_entity.type
_entity.pdbx_description
1 polymer ?
#
loop_
_entity_poly.entity_id
_entity_poly.type
_entity_poly.pdbx_seq_one_letter_code
_entity_poly.pdbx_strand_id
1 'polypeptide(L)'
;HQLGGENYVLWGGREGYETLLNTDLRQEREQIGRFMQLVVEHKHKIGFKGTLLIEPKPQEPTKHQYDYDASTVYGFLKQFGLEKEIKLNIEA
;
A
#
# COMPACT_ATOMS: atom_id res chain seq x y z
N HIS A 1 10.18 -15.20 2.83
CA HIS A 1 11.66 -15.22 2.76
C HIS A 1 12.24 -16.61 2.44
N GLN A 2 11.55 -17.72 2.71
CA GLN A 2 12.03 -19.09 2.48
C GLN A 2 12.50 -19.37 1.04
N LEU A 3 11.86 -18.75 0.05
CA LEU A 3 12.23 -18.86 -1.37
C LEU A 3 13.17 -17.74 -1.84
N GLY A 4 13.72 -16.94 -0.93
CA GLY A 4 14.67 -15.88 -1.29
C GLY A 4 14.08 -14.70 -2.07
N GLY A 5 12.75 -14.48 -2.05
CA GLY A 5 12.12 -13.37 -2.77
C GLY A 5 12.76 -12.01 -2.43
N GLU A 6 13.12 -11.25 -3.46
CA GLU A 6 13.82 -9.97 -3.31
C GLU A 6 12.88 -8.82 -2.94
N ASN A 7 11.58 -8.98 -3.24
CA ASN A 7 10.54 -8.00 -2.99
C ASN A 7 9.25 -8.66 -2.50
N TYR A 8 8.35 -7.87 -1.92
CA TYR A 8 6.97 -8.23 -1.64
C TYR A 8 6.06 -7.10 -2.08
N VAL A 9 5.15 -7.37 -3.03
CA VAL A 9 4.27 -6.37 -3.64
C VAL A 9 2.91 -6.40 -2.97
N LEU A 10 2.36 -5.22 -2.71
CA LEU A 10 1.01 -4.98 -2.25
C LEU A 10 0.30 -4.16 -3.33
N TRP A 11 -0.66 -4.78 -4.00
CA TRP A 11 -1.55 -4.09 -4.92
C TRP A 11 -2.93 -3.97 -4.27
N GLY A 12 -3.42 -2.73 -4.15
CA GLY A 12 -4.69 -2.38 -3.53
C GLY A 12 -5.92 -2.70 -4.37
N GLY A 13 -6.01 -3.89 -4.97
CA GLY A 13 -7.08 -4.25 -5.91
C GLY A 13 -8.50 -3.94 -5.41
N ARG A 14 -8.76 -4.09 -4.11
CA ARG A 14 -10.03 -3.73 -3.45
C ARG A 14 -9.89 -2.65 -2.38
N GLU A 15 -8.71 -2.03 -2.29
CA GLU A 15 -8.43 -0.94 -1.36
C GLU A 15 -8.85 0.39 -2.01
N GLY A 16 -10.15 0.59 -2.01
CA GLY A 16 -10.82 1.65 -2.73
C GLY A 16 -12.33 1.53 -2.57
N TYR A 17 -13.09 2.34 -3.28
CA TYR A 17 -14.55 2.30 -3.20
C TYR A 17 -15.21 2.21 -4.57
N GLU A 18 -16.45 1.71 -4.55
CA GLU A 18 -17.36 1.78 -5.70
C GLU A 18 -18.20 3.06 -5.67
N THR A 19 -18.74 3.42 -4.50
CA THR A 19 -19.48 4.67 -4.30
C THR A 19 -19.04 5.35 -3.02
N LEU A 20 -18.91 6.68 -3.05
CA LEU A 20 -18.56 7.44 -1.87
C LEU A 20 -19.71 7.49 -0.84
N LEU A 21 -20.95 7.24 -1.27
CA LEU A 21 -22.15 7.36 -0.42
C LEU A 21 -22.15 6.39 0.76
N ASN A 22 -21.39 5.30 0.70
CA ASN A 22 -21.29 4.30 1.75
C ASN A 22 -19.84 4.08 2.22
N THR A 23 -18.93 5.01 1.93
CA THR A 23 -17.51 4.87 2.24
C THR A 23 -17.06 5.99 3.17
N ASP A 24 -16.49 5.60 4.32
CA ASP A 24 -15.71 6.52 5.15
C ASP A 24 -14.23 6.44 4.73
N LEU A 25 -13.84 7.32 3.81
CA LEU A 25 -12.48 7.38 3.28
C LEU A 25 -11.43 7.58 4.36
N ARG A 26 -11.76 8.33 5.41
CA ARG A 26 -10.81 8.62 6.47
C ARG A 26 -10.54 7.36 7.26
N GLN A 27 -11.60 6.67 7.66
CA GLN A 27 -11.49 5.42 8.41
C GLN A 27 -10.71 4.36 7.62
N GLU A 28 -11.08 4.11 6.36
CA GLU A 28 -10.42 3.10 5.53
C GLU A 28 -8.94 3.45 5.28
N ARG A 29 -8.63 4.74 5.06
CA ARG A 29 -7.24 5.22 4.90
C ARG A 29 -6.41 5.06 6.17
N GLU A 30 -6.99 5.30 7.35
CA GLU A 30 -6.32 5.06 8.64
C GLU A 30 -6.07 3.57 8.88
N GLN A 31 -7.02 2.71 8.49
CA GLN A 31 -6.89 1.24 8.59
C GLN A 31 -5.78 0.69 7.70
N ILE A 32 -5.75 1.06 6.41
CA ILE A 32 -4.67 0.61 5.51
C ILE A 32 -3.32 1.19 5.94
N GLY A 33 -3.28 2.43 6.47
CA GLY A 33 -2.08 2.99 7.09
C GLY A 33 -1.53 2.13 8.22
N ARG A 34 -2.40 1.71 9.15
CA ARG A 34 -2.00 0.81 10.24
C ARG A 34 -1.59 -0.58 9.73
N PHE A 35 -2.30 -1.12 8.74
CA PHE A 35 -1.96 -2.40 8.14
C PHE A 35 -0.55 -2.37 7.52
N MET A 36 -0.21 -1.32 6.77
CA MET A 36 1.11 -1.16 6.16
C MET A 36 2.23 -1.07 7.20
N GLN A 37 1.99 -0.41 8.34
CA GLN A 37 2.92 -0.42 9.47
C GLN A 37 3.11 -1.83 10.04
N LEU A 38 2.04 -2.60 10.21
CA LEU A 38 2.13 -4.00 10.65
C LEU A 38 2.92 -4.87 9.67
N VAL A 39 2.79 -4.64 8.36
CA VAL A 39 3.61 -5.33 7.35
C VAL A 39 5.09 -5.01 7.54
N VAL A 40 5.45 -3.74 7.75
CA VAL A 40 6.83 -3.30 8.03
C VAL A 40 7.36 -3.92 9.33
N GLU A 41 6.59 -3.83 10.42
CA GLU A 41 6.92 -4.44 11.72
C GLU A 41 7.19 -5.94 11.54
N HIS A 42 6.32 -6.63 10.78
CA HIS A 42 6.47 -8.05 10.51
C HIS A 42 7.71 -8.37 9.67
N LYS A 43 7.97 -7.61 8.60
CA LYS A 43 9.18 -7.73 7.76
C LYS A 43 10.43 -7.71 8.64
N HIS A 44 10.55 -6.75 9.55
CA HIS A 44 11.68 -6.64 10.46
C HIS A 44 11.74 -7.79 11.45
N LYS A 45 10.60 -8.15 12.07
CA LYS A 45 10.50 -9.25 13.03
C LYS A 45 10.97 -10.59 12.47
N ILE A 46 10.64 -10.89 11.20
CA ILE A 46 11.03 -12.15 10.55
C ILE A 46 12.39 -12.06 9.84
N GLY A 47 13.06 -10.91 9.91
CA GLY A 47 14.36 -10.69 9.26
C GLY A 47 14.29 -10.64 7.73
N PHE A 48 13.14 -10.34 7.13
CA PHE A 48 13.01 -10.22 5.68
C PHE A 48 13.78 -8.99 5.16
N LYS A 49 14.77 -9.23 4.29
CA LYS A 49 15.66 -8.17 3.76
C LYS A 49 15.17 -7.57 2.44
N GLY A 50 14.16 -8.15 1.82
CA GLY A 50 13.61 -7.67 0.56
C GLY A 50 12.85 -6.35 0.68
N THR A 51 12.61 -5.71 -0.46
CA THR A 51 11.89 -4.43 -0.53
C THR A 51 10.39 -4.65 -0.43
N LEU A 52 9.69 -3.83 0.35
CA LEU A 52 8.23 -3.78 0.28
C LEU A 52 7.85 -2.81 -0.83
N LEU A 53 6.92 -3.22 -1.68
CA LEU A 53 6.46 -2.43 -2.81
C LEU A 53 4.95 -2.23 -2.69
N ILE A 54 4.50 -1.01 -2.99
CA ILE A 54 3.09 -0.73 -3.27
C ILE A 54 2.95 -0.40 -4.75
N GLU A 55 1.93 -0.94 -5.39
CA GLU A 55 1.69 -0.77 -6.82
C GLU A 55 0.55 0.22 -7.07
N PRO A 56 0.84 1.43 -7.59
CA PRO A 56 -0.22 2.39 -7.84
C PRO A 56 -1.06 1.99 -9.05
N LYS A 57 -2.38 2.15 -8.93
CA LYS A 57 -3.32 2.01 -10.03
C LYS A 57 -4.55 2.89 -9.74
N PRO A 58 -5.13 3.59 -10.74
CA PRO A 58 -6.17 4.59 -10.49
C PRO A 58 -7.54 3.97 -10.12
N GLN A 59 -7.84 2.81 -10.71
CA GLN A 59 -9.13 2.16 -10.66
C GLN A 59 -9.00 0.72 -11.20
N GLU A 60 -10.11 -0.02 -11.14
CA GLU A 60 -10.28 -1.41 -11.58
C GLU A 60 -9.57 -2.43 -10.65
N PRO A 61 -10.34 -3.26 -9.92
CA PRO A 61 -11.80 -3.45 -10.02
C PRO A 61 -12.68 -2.51 -9.16
N THR A 62 -12.12 -1.53 -8.45
CA THR A 62 -12.92 -0.47 -7.79
C THR A 62 -13.07 0.76 -8.68
N LYS A 63 -14.11 1.57 -8.48
CA LYS A 63 -14.29 2.85 -9.16
C LYS A 63 -13.21 3.88 -8.82
N HIS A 64 -12.61 3.80 -7.63
CA HIS A 64 -11.43 4.59 -7.24
C HIS A 64 -10.56 3.77 -6.29
N GLN A 65 -9.29 3.57 -6.62
CA GLN A 65 -8.29 2.97 -5.73
C GLN A 65 -7.54 4.06 -4.97
N TYR A 66 -7.22 3.80 -3.69
CA TYR A 66 -6.58 4.79 -2.82
C TYR A 66 -5.11 5.04 -3.19
N ASP A 67 -4.44 4.01 -3.70
CA ASP A 67 -3.12 4.01 -4.30
C ASP A 67 -3.15 4.46 -5.77
N TYR A 68 -3.79 5.61 -6.02
CA TYR A 68 -4.17 6.06 -7.37
C TYR A 68 -2.99 6.24 -8.36
N ASP A 69 -1.94 6.91 -7.90
CA ASP A 69 -0.73 7.20 -8.68
C ASP A 69 0.50 7.30 -7.77
N ALA A 70 1.67 7.46 -8.37
CA ALA A 70 2.92 7.54 -7.64
C ALA A 70 2.98 8.70 -6.62
N SER A 71 2.36 9.85 -6.94
CA SER A 71 2.37 11.04 -6.07
C SER A 71 1.46 10.86 -4.86
N THR A 72 0.28 10.27 -5.08
CA THR A 72 -0.73 9.97 -4.07
C THR A 72 -0.19 8.94 -3.09
N VAL A 73 0.44 7.88 -3.61
CA VAL A 73 1.12 6.87 -2.81
C VAL A 73 2.24 7.48 -1.98
N TYR A 74 3.11 8.31 -2.57
CA TYR A 74 4.18 8.95 -1.80
C TYR A 74 3.65 9.84 -0.67
N GLY A 75 2.57 10.60 -0.92
CA GLY A 75 1.89 11.38 0.12
C GLY A 75 1.33 10.52 1.25
N PHE A 76 0.72 9.38 0.91
CA PHE A 76 0.27 8.38 1.88
C PHE A 76 1.43 7.83 2.72
N LEU A 77 2.52 7.39 2.07
CA LEU A 77 3.69 6.85 2.77
C LEU A 77 4.28 7.88 3.73
N LYS A 78 4.39 9.15 3.32
CA LYS A 78 4.83 10.26 4.18
C LYS A 78 3.91 10.48 5.38
N GLN A 79 2.59 10.46 5.16
CA GLN A 79 1.61 10.66 6.22
C GLN A 79 1.73 9.61 7.34
N PHE A 80 2.08 8.36 7.01
CA PHE A 80 2.16 7.25 7.96
C PHE A 80 3.59 6.87 8.36
N GLY A 81 4.60 7.63 7.95
CA GLY A 81 6.02 7.40 8.28
C GLY A 81 6.65 6.17 7.61
N LEU A 82 6.17 5.82 6.42
CA LEU A 82 6.51 4.60 5.68
C LEU A 82 7.45 4.85 4.48
N GLU A 83 7.78 6.10 4.16
CA GLU A 83 8.48 6.46 2.92
C GLU A 83 9.91 5.91 2.82
N LYS A 84 10.49 5.49 3.94
CA LYS A 84 11.82 4.87 4.01
C LYS A 84 11.78 3.34 3.96
N GLU A 85 10.58 2.77 4.11
CA GLU A 85 10.36 1.33 4.28
C GLU A 85 9.73 0.68 3.04
N ILE A 86 8.91 1.44 2.32
CA ILE A 86 8.12 0.99 1.16
C ILE A 86 8.50 1.82 -0.07
N LYS A 87 8.72 1.14 -1.21
CA LYS A 87 8.95 1.76 -2.52
C LYS A 87 7.78 1.47 -3.47
N LEU A 88 7.85 1.98 -4.70
CA LEU A 88 6.79 1.82 -5.69
C LEU A 88 7.13 0.70 -6.68
N ASN A 89 6.12 -0.11 -7.04
CA ASN A 89 6.12 -0.90 -8.27
C ASN A 89 5.29 -0.15 -9.31
N ILE A 90 5.89 0.31 -10.42
CA ILE A 90 5.18 1.16 -11.40
C ILE A 90 4.79 0.29 -12.61
N GLU A 91 3.49 0.26 -12.94
CA GLU A 91 2.93 -0.35 -14.14
C GLU A 91 2.66 0.71 -15.23
N ALA A 92 2.76 0.32 -16.51
CA ALA A 92 2.68 1.19 -17.68
C ALA A 92 1.33 1.07 -18.42
#